data_AF-A0A936L4K6-F1
#
_entry.id   AF-A0A936L4K6-F1
#
_cell.length_a   1.000
_cell.length_b   1.000
_cell.length_c   1.000
_cell.angle_alpha   90.00
_cell.angle_beta   90.00
_cell.angle_gamma   90.00
#
_symmetry.space_group_name_H-M   'P 1'
#
loop_
_entity.id
_entity.type
_entity.pdbx_description
1 polymer ?
#
loop_
_entity_poly.entity_id
_entity_poly.type
_entity_poly.pdbx_seq_one_letter_code
_entity_poly.pdbx_strand_id
1 'polypeptide(L)'
;MDFRMDKSSWGMLGFMFLTMVYFLVTGAGDGIDVMGYLLSLLLGIATVAILVALASIPVLIYCYFVKVIPDIDYSIRVAFVFTLIGIASEFFM
;
A
#
# COMPACT_ATOMS: atom_id res chain seq x y z
N MET A 1 -0.16 -8.10 -17.67
CA MET A 1 0.24 -6.92 -16.88
C MET A 1 1.68 -6.63 -17.22
N ASP A 2 2.01 -5.38 -17.50
CA ASP A 2 3.42 -4.95 -17.46
C ASP A 2 3.82 -4.75 -15.99
N PHE A 3 4.99 -5.28 -15.61
CA PHE A 3 5.53 -5.23 -14.25
C PHE A 3 6.76 -4.30 -14.17
N ARG A 4 7.07 -3.58 -15.25
CA ARG A 4 8.16 -2.62 -15.28
C ARG A 4 7.77 -1.39 -14.47
N MET A 5 8.19 -1.38 -13.21
CA MET A 5 7.95 -0.26 -12.31
C MET A 5 8.80 0.97 -12.64
N ASP A 6 8.15 2.11 -12.70
CA ASP A 6 8.82 3.41 -12.66
C ASP A 6 9.51 3.67 -11.31
N LYS A 7 10.56 4.50 -11.33
CA LYS A 7 11.29 4.91 -10.12
C LYS A 7 10.39 5.65 -9.12
N SER A 8 9.36 6.35 -9.59
CA SER A 8 8.40 7.05 -8.73
C SER A 8 7.53 6.06 -7.93
N SER A 9 7.19 4.92 -8.53
CA SER A 9 6.41 3.85 -7.89
C SER A 9 7.16 3.18 -6.74
N TRP A 10 8.49 3.10 -6.81
CA TRP A 10 9.31 2.63 -5.69
C TRP A 10 9.22 3.57 -4.48
N GLY A 11 9.21 4.88 -4.72
CA GLY A 11 9.00 5.87 -3.67
C GLY A 11 7.62 5.74 -3.03
N MET A 12 6.57 5.53 -3.83
CA MET A 12 5.21 5.33 -3.34
C MET A 12 5.07 4.05 -2.49
N LEU A 13 5.68 2.94 -2.90
CA LEU A 13 5.72 1.71 -2.11
C LEU A 13 6.43 1.92 -0.77
N GLY A 14 7.58 2.60 -0.79
CA GLY A 14 8.32 2.93 0.43
C GLY A 14 7.50 3.79 1.40
N PHE A 15 6.80 4.81 0.88
CA PHE A 15 5.91 5.63 1.69
C PHE A 15 4.77 4.81 2.30
N MET A 16 4.04 4.04 1.48
CA MET A 16 2.95 3.20 1.98
C MET A 16 3.43 2.24 3.06
N PHE A 17 4.57 1.58 2.84
CA PHE A 17 5.18 0.69 3.82
C PHE A 17 5.47 1.38 5.15
N LEU A 18 6.17 2.52 5.13
CA LEU A 18 6.50 3.25 6.34
C LEU A 18 5.25 3.73 7.08
N THR A 19 4.23 4.18 6.36
CA THR A 19 2.96 4.59 6.98
C THR A 19 2.22 3.41 7.62
N MET A 20 2.15 2.25 6.97
CA MET A 20 1.50 1.07 7.54
C MET A 20 2.23 0.58 8.81
N VAL A 21 3.57 0.53 8.76
CA VAL A 21 4.39 0.17 9.93
C VAL A 21 4.18 1.17 11.07
N TYR A 22 4.14 2.48 10.76
CA TYR A 22 3.88 3.52 11.75
C TYR A 22 2.55 3.29 12.47
N PHE A 23 1.44 3.12 11.74
CA PHE A 23 0.14 2.87 12.38
C PHE A 23 0.10 1.55 13.16
N LEU A 24 0.74 0.49 12.67
CA LEU A 24 0.81 -0.78 13.38
C LEU A 24 1.58 -0.66 14.71
N VAL A 25 2.68 0.09 14.72
CA VAL A 25 3.47 0.34 15.93
C VAL A 25 2.70 1.26 16.88
N THR A 26 2.18 2.39 16.41
CA THR A 26 1.44 3.33 17.25
C THR A 26 0.17 2.72 17.84
N GLY A 27 -0.54 1.88 17.08
CA GLY A 27 -1.74 1.19 17.53
C GLY A 27 -1.48 0.09 18.57
N ALA A 28 -0.27 -0.46 18.63
CA ALA A 28 0.10 -1.48 19.63
C ALA A 28 0.46 -0.88 21.01
N GLY A 29 0.69 0.43 21.11
CA GLY A 29 0.89 1.16 22.37
C GLY A 29 2.28 1.00 23.00
N ASP A 30 2.44 1.51 24.23
CA ASP A 30 3.70 1.45 24.97
C ASP A 30 3.93 0.06 25.55
N GLY A 31 5.02 -0.60 25.13
CA GLY A 31 5.40 -1.95 25.60
C GLY A 31 5.80 -2.95 24.51
N ILE A 32 5.96 -2.49 23.26
CA ILE A 32 6.38 -3.34 22.15
C ILE A 32 7.83 -3.79 22.36
N ASP A 33 8.02 -5.09 22.52
CA ASP A 33 9.35 -5.72 22.54
C ASP A 33 9.94 -5.79 21.12
N VAL A 34 11.24 -6.07 20.99
CA VAL A 34 11.98 -6.16 19.73
C VAL A 34 11.29 -7.11 18.72
N MET A 35 10.71 -8.21 19.21
CA MET A 35 9.95 -9.15 18.37
C MET A 35 8.66 -8.53 17.83
N GLY A 36 8.00 -7.66 18.58
CA GLY A 36 6.82 -6.93 18.13
C GLY A 36 7.16 -5.96 16.99
N TYR A 37 8.30 -5.26 17.06
CA TYR A 37 8.76 -4.41 15.96
C TYR A 37 9.03 -5.20 14.66
N LEU A 38 9.68 -6.36 14.77
CA LEU A 38 9.91 -7.25 13.62
C LEU A 38 8.60 -7.76 13.02
N LEU A 39 7.62 -8.10 13.85
CA LEU A 39 6.30 -8.51 13.39
C LEU A 39 5.59 -7.37 12.66
N SER A 40 5.63 -6.15 13.20
CA SER A 40 5.05 -4.95 12.56
C SER A 40 5.70 -4.64 11.21
N LEU A 41 7.01 -4.83 11.07
CA LEU A 41 7.70 -4.74 9.78
C LEU A 41 7.19 -5.77 8.78
N LEU A 42 7.14 -7.06 9.16
CA LEU A 42 6.65 -8.12 8.28
C LEU A 42 5.19 -7.91 7.87
N LEU A 43 4.36 -7.53 8.83
CA LEU A 43 2.95 -7.23 8.59
C LEU A 43 2.79 -5.98 7.72
N GLY A 44 3.64 -4.97 7.88
CA GLY A 44 3.71 -3.81 7.00
C GLY A 44 4.00 -4.18 5.54
N ILE A 45 4.93 -5.09 5.29
CA ILE A 45 5.22 -5.56 3.91
C ILE A 45 4.01 -6.32 3.36
N ALA A 46 3.45 -7.23 4.15
CA ALA A 46 2.31 -8.05 3.74
C ALA A 46 1.07 -7.19 3.43
N THR A 47 0.78 -6.20 4.27
CA THR A 47 -0.36 -5.29 4.08
C THR A 47 -0.21 -4.47 2.80
N VAL A 48 0.96 -3.89 2.52
CA VAL A 48 1.21 -3.17 1.27
C VAL A 48 1.06 -4.10 0.06
N ALA A 49 1.60 -5.32 0.12
CA ALA A 49 1.47 -6.29 -0.97
C ALA A 49 -0.01 -6.65 -1.25
N ILE A 50 -0.79 -6.88 -0.20
CA ILE A 50 -2.23 -7.17 -0.31
C ILE A 50 -2.99 -5.96 -0.85
N LEU A 51 -2.68 -4.75 -0.36
CA LEU A 51 -3.30 -3.50 -0.82
C LEU A 51 -3.08 -3.29 -2.33
N VAL A 52 -1.86 -3.49 -2.81
CA VAL A 52 -1.55 -3.41 -4.25
C VAL A 52 -2.27 -4.51 -5.05
N ALA A 53 -2.33 -5.73 -4.52
CA ALA A 53 -3.06 -6.83 -5.15
C ALA A 53 -4.57 -6.54 -5.26
N LEU A 54 -5.18 -5.97 -4.21
CA LEU A 54 -6.58 -5.56 -4.24
C LEU A 54 -6.83 -4.37 -5.17
N ALA A 55 -5.91 -3.39 -5.19
CA ALA A 55 -5.96 -2.26 -6.11
C ALA A 55 -5.83 -2.68 -7.58
N SER A 56 -5.26 -3.85 -7.84
CA SER A 56 -5.17 -4.41 -9.20
C SER A 56 -6.54 -4.80 -9.77
N ILE A 57 -7.52 -5.15 -8.93
CA ILE A 57 -8.87 -5.57 -9.36
C ILE A 57 -9.58 -4.44 -10.13
N PRO A 58 -9.79 -3.23 -9.58
CA PRO A 58 -10.44 -2.15 -10.31
C PRO A 58 -9.63 -1.68 -11.52
N VAL A 59 -8.29 -1.74 -11.48
CA VAL A 59 -7.44 -1.41 -12.63
C VAL A 59 -7.64 -2.41 -13.76
N LEU A 60 -7.68 -3.72 -13.48
CA LEU A 60 -7.94 -4.74 -14.48
C LEU A 60 -9.33 -4.58 -15.11
N ILE A 61 -10.35 -4.27 -14.31
CA ILE A 61 -11.69 -4.00 -14.80
C ILE A 61 -11.69 -2.79 -15.74
N TYR A 62 -11.06 -1.68 -15.35
CA TYR A 62 -10.97 -0.48 -16.18
C TYR A 62 -10.21 -0.73 -17.49
N CYS A 63 -9.03 -1.35 -17.41
CA CYS A 63 -8.21 -1.70 -18.57
C CYS A 63 -8.94 -2.65 -19.53
N TYR A 64 -9.79 -3.55 -19.02
CA TYR A 64 -10.60 -4.45 -19.84
C TYR A 64 -11.60 -3.70 -20.73
N PHE A 65 -12.23 -2.64 -20.21
CA PHE A 65 -13.16 -1.80 -20.97
C PHE A 65 -12.45 -0.90 -21.98
N VAL A 66 -11.33 -0.29 -21.59
CA VAL A 66 -10.57 0.65 -22.44
C VAL A 66 -9.63 -0.08 -23.41
N LYS A 67 -9.52 -1.41 -23.32
CA LYS A 67 -8.65 -2.26 -24.16
C LYS A 67 -7.18 -1.85 -24.12
N VAL A 68 -6.71 -1.41 -22.95
CA VAL A 68 -5.31 -1.04 -22.69
C VAL A 68 -4.63 -2.15 -21.89
N ILE A 69 -3.33 -2.35 -22.14
CA ILE A 69 -2.54 -3.31 -21.37
C ILE A 69 -2.44 -2.80 -19.92
N PRO A 70 -2.85 -3.59 -18.92
CA PRO A 70 -2.76 -3.18 -17.52
C PRO A 70 -1.30 -3.10 -17.08
N ASP A 71 -0.97 -2.03 -16.35
CA ASP A 71 0.36 -1.77 -15.77
C ASP A 71 0.26 -1.73 -14.24
N ILE A 72 1.25 -2.31 -13.56
CA ILE A 72 1.33 -2.32 -12.09
C ILE A 72 1.45 -0.92 -11.51
N ASP A 73 2.03 0.03 -12.25
CA ASP A 73 2.17 1.42 -11.79
C ASP A 73 0.82 2.09 -11.54
N TYR A 74 -0.22 1.77 -12.33
CA TYR A 74 -1.58 2.25 -12.05
C TYR A 74 -2.15 1.64 -10.76
N SER A 75 -1.87 0.37 -10.50
CA SER A 75 -2.33 -0.32 -9.29
C SER A 75 -1.65 0.27 -8.05
N ILE A 76 -0.36 0.59 -8.13
CA ILE A 76 0.41 1.25 -7.06
C ILE A 76 -0.13 2.66 -6.80
N ARG A 77 -0.46 3.44 -7.85
CA ARG A 77 -1.06 4.77 -7.67
C ARG A 77 -2.43 4.71 -7.02
N VAL A 78 -3.28 3.76 -7.43
CA VAL A 78 -4.59 3.56 -6.81
C VAL A 78 -4.45 3.15 -5.34
N ALA A 79 -3.57 2.19 -5.04
CA ALA A 79 -3.22 1.80 -3.68
C ALA A 79 -2.72 2.98 -2.83
N PHE A 80 -1.89 3.84 -3.41
CA PHE A 80 -1.39 5.05 -2.76
C PHE A 80 -2.52 6.02 -2.42
N VAL A 81 -3.46 6.24 -3.34
CA VAL A 81 -4.64 7.07 -3.08
C VAL A 81 -5.49 6.49 -1.94
N PHE A 82 -5.72 5.18 -1.91
CA PHE A 82 -6.43 4.54 -0.79
C PHE A 82 -5.69 4.73 0.54
N THR A 83 -4.36 4.65 0.53
CA THR A 83 -3.55 4.90 1.73
C THR A 83 -3.71 6.35 2.22
N LEU A 84 -3.69 7.33 1.32
CA LEU A 84 -3.92 8.74 1.67
C LEU A 84 -5.33 8.98 2.23
N ILE A 85 -6.35 8.33 1.65
CA ILE A 85 -7.72 8.41 2.17
C ILE A 85 -7.80 7.81 3.57
N GLY A 86 -7.17 6.65 3.80
CA GLY A 86 -7.10 6.02 5.12
C GLY A 86 -6.41 6.90 6.17
N ILE A 87 -5.28 7.51 5.79
CA ILE A 87 -4.59 8.49 6.64
C ILE A 87 -5.51 9.68 6.95
N ALA A 88 -6.16 10.26 5.93
CA ALA A 88 -7.06 11.38 6.13
C ALA A 88 -8.23 11.02 7.05
N SER A 89 -8.82 9.82 6.92
CA SER A 89 -9.90 9.39 7.81
C SER A 89 -9.51 9.32 9.27
N GLU A 90 -8.27 8.95 9.59
CA GLU A 90 -7.75 8.96 10.97
C GLU A 90 -7.60 10.38 11.55
N PHE A 91 -7.49 11.41 10.71
CA PHE A 91 -7.38 12.81 11.16
C PHE A 91 -8.73 13.54 11.24
N PHE A 92 -9.76 13.06 10.53
CA PHE A 92 -11.09 13.68 10.49
C PHE A 92 -12.12 13.00 11.42
N MET A 93 -11.76 11.88 12.05
CA MET A 93 -12.54 11.22 13.10
C MET A 93 -12.00 11.59 14.49
#